data_AF-A0A916HL79-F1
#
_entry.id   AF-A0A916HL79-F1
#
_cell.length_a   1.000
_cell.length_b   1.000
_cell.length_c   1.000
_cell.angle_alpha   90.00
_cell.angle_beta   90.00
_cell.angle_gamma   90.00
#
_symmetry.space_group_name_H-M   'P 1'
#
loop_
_entity.id
_entity.type
_entity.pdbx_description
1 polymer ?
#
loop_
_entity_poly.entity_id
_entity_poly.type
_entity_poly.pdbx_seq_one_letter_code
_entity_poly.pdbx_strand_id
1 'polypeptide(L)'
;MANLKYEPVVHNHQAFLARASKRKGFAEAHDALELEYQLANQMLKARARAGLTQDIVAERMGTTKSAISRLESAGKKHAPSVATLQRYAQAVGCDLQVKLVPQK
;
A
#
# COMPACT_ATOMS: atom_id res chain seq x y z
N MET A 1 -16.34 29.36 21.21
CA MET A 1 -15.75 28.45 20.19
C MET A 1 -16.84 28.16 19.18
N ALA A 2 -16.61 28.40 17.89
CA ALA A 2 -17.64 28.26 16.88
C ALA A 2 -18.10 26.80 16.76
N ASN A 3 -19.42 26.57 16.79
CA ASN A 3 -20.06 25.29 16.49
C ASN A 3 -19.87 24.97 15.00
N LEU A 4 -18.73 24.41 14.63
CA LEU A 4 -18.52 23.86 13.29
C LEU A 4 -19.27 22.52 13.21
N LYS A 5 -20.39 22.50 12.48
CA LYS A 5 -21.07 21.24 12.12
C LYS A 5 -20.12 20.43 11.23
N TYR A 6 -19.74 19.24 11.68
CA TYR A 6 -18.94 18.31 10.91
C TYR A 6 -19.77 17.74 9.76
N GLU A 7 -19.47 18.16 8.53
CA GLU A 7 -20.10 17.69 7.30
C GLU A 7 -19.06 16.92 6.46
N PRO A 8 -18.93 15.60 6.65
CA PRO A 8 -17.91 14.82 5.95
C PRO A 8 -18.23 14.70 4.46
N VAL A 9 -17.24 14.98 3.62
CA VAL A 9 -17.32 14.72 2.19
C VAL A 9 -16.91 13.27 1.94
N VAL A 10 -17.85 12.44 1.47
CA VAL A 10 -17.57 11.04 1.14
C VAL A 10 -16.63 10.97 -0.07
N HIS A 11 -15.49 10.30 0.09
CA HIS A 11 -14.57 10.08 -1.01
C HIS A 11 -15.05 8.94 -1.92
N ASN A 12 -15.47 9.27 -3.14
CA ASN A 12 -15.68 8.27 -4.19
C ASN A 12 -14.41 8.14 -5.03
N HIS A 13 -13.69 7.03 -4.84
CA HIS A 13 -12.40 6.80 -5.49
C HIS A 13 -12.51 6.70 -7.02
N GLN A 14 -13.55 6.04 -7.55
CA GLN A 14 -13.74 5.90 -9.00
C GLN A 14 -14.02 7.25 -9.66
N ALA A 15 -14.90 8.06 -9.06
CA ALA A 15 -15.20 9.40 -9.56
C ALA A 15 -13.96 10.32 -9.49
N PHE A 16 -13.16 10.18 -8.42
CA PHE A 16 -11.89 10.89 -8.29
C PHE A 16 -10.92 10.53 -9.43
N LEU A 17 -10.69 9.24 -9.68
CA LEU A 17 -9.79 8.78 -10.75
C LEU A 17 -10.27 9.24 -12.13
N ALA A 18 -11.57 9.13 -12.42
CA ALA A 18 -12.16 9.57 -13.68
C ALA A 18 -12.02 11.08 -13.94
N ARG A 19 -12.04 11.90 -12.87
CA ARG A 19 -11.76 13.33 -12.96
C ARG A 19 -10.27 13.61 -13.07
N ALA A 20 -9.47 12.90 -12.28
CA ALA A 20 -8.03 13.07 -12.18
C ALA A 20 -7.30 12.72 -13.48
N SER A 21 -7.74 11.67 -14.18
CA SER A 21 -7.17 11.20 -15.46
C SER A 21 -7.28 12.20 -16.60
N LYS A 22 -8.22 13.14 -16.53
CA LYS A 22 -8.36 14.23 -17.51
C LYS A 22 -7.24 15.28 -17.41
N ARG A 23 -6.47 15.29 -16.32
CA ARG A 23 -5.35 16.24 -16.14
C ARG A 23 -4.15 15.76 -16.95
N LYS A 24 -3.52 16.68 -17.68
CA LYS A 24 -2.30 16.40 -18.44
C LYS A 24 -1.22 15.80 -17.52
N GLY A 25 -0.61 14.69 -17.95
CA GLY A 25 0.46 13.99 -17.21
C GLY A 25 0.00 13.10 -16.07
N PHE A 26 -1.29 13.06 -15.72
CA PHE A 26 -1.77 12.21 -14.62
C PHE A 26 -1.65 10.72 -14.94
N ALA A 27 -2.10 10.30 -16.11
CA ALA A 27 -2.07 8.88 -16.51
C ALA A 27 -0.64 8.33 -16.51
N GLU A 28 0.29 9.05 -17.14
CA GLU A 28 1.71 8.66 -17.16
C GLU A 28 2.32 8.55 -15.75
N ALA A 29 2.07 9.55 -14.89
CA ALA A 29 2.57 9.52 -13.52
C ALA A 29 1.93 8.41 -12.67
N HIS A 30 0.65 8.10 -12.92
CA HIS A 30 -0.09 7.03 -12.26
C HIS A 30 0.45 5.66 -12.69
N ASP A 31 0.57 5.43 -14.00
CA ASP A 31 1.08 4.18 -14.57
C ASP A 31 2.53 3.92 -14.14
N ALA A 32 3.34 4.96 -14.01
CA ALA A 32 4.70 4.87 -13.49
C ALA A 32 4.81 4.48 -11.99
N LEU A 33 3.68 4.42 -11.26
CA LEU A 33 3.58 4.00 -9.85
C LEU A 33 2.75 2.71 -9.68
N GLU A 34 2.30 2.10 -10.78
CA GLU A 34 1.38 0.97 -10.74
C GLU A 34 1.95 -0.22 -9.96
N LEU A 35 3.25 -0.52 -10.14
CA LEU A 35 3.90 -1.62 -9.44
C LEU A 35 3.92 -1.41 -7.91
N GLU A 36 4.25 -0.20 -7.46
CA GLU A 36 4.24 0.17 -6.05
C GLU A 36 2.83 0.07 -5.45
N TYR A 37 1.81 0.54 -6.16
CA TYR A 37 0.42 0.42 -5.72
C TYR A 37 -0.04 -1.04 -5.63
N GLN A 38 0.34 -1.88 -6.60
CA GLN A 38 0.04 -3.30 -6.58
C GLN A 38 0.69 -3.99 -5.38
N LEU A 39 1.97 -3.71 -5.13
CA LEU A 39 2.70 -4.26 -3.99
C LEU A 39 2.07 -3.85 -2.65
N ALA A 40 1.83 -2.54 -2.44
CA ALA A 40 1.17 -2.02 -1.25
C ALA A 40 -0.19 -2.71 -1.04
N ASN A 41 -1.04 -2.75 -2.07
CA ASN A 41 -2.36 -3.38 -1.99
C ASN A 41 -2.28 -4.86 -1.63
N GLN A 42 -1.31 -5.61 -2.17
CA GLN A 42 -1.12 -7.02 -1.82
C GLN A 42 -0.74 -7.19 -0.35
N MET A 43 0.16 -6.36 0.17
CA MET A 43 0.58 -6.39 1.57
C MET A 43 -0.59 -6.05 2.51
N LEU A 44 -1.33 -4.97 2.23
CA LEU A 44 -2.51 -4.57 3.00
C LEU A 44 -3.57 -5.68 3.02
N LYS A 45 -3.86 -6.29 1.87
CA LYS A 45 -4.81 -7.42 1.77
C LYS A 45 -4.33 -8.64 2.52
N ALA A 46 -3.04 -8.98 2.45
CA ALA A 46 -2.47 -10.10 3.21
C ALA A 46 -2.62 -9.87 4.73
N ARG A 47 -2.25 -8.68 5.21
CA ARG A 47 -2.40 -8.31 6.61
C ARG A 47 -3.86 -8.33 7.07
N ALA A 48 -4.77 -7.78 6.25
CA ALA A 48 -6.20 -7.78 6.55
C ALA A 48 -6.78 -9.20 6.64
N ARG A 49 -6.43 -10.09 5.70
CA ARG A 49 -6.83 -11.51 5.75
C ARG A 49 -6.30 -12.24 6.99
N ALA A 50 -5.10 -11.89 7.44
CA ALA A 50 -4.52 -12.43 8.66
C ALA A 50 -5.11 -11.81 9.94
N GLY A 51 -5.97 -10.80 9.83
CA GLY A 51 -6.57 -10.11 10.98
C GLY A 51 -5.58 -9.32 11.84
N LEU A 52 -4.42 -8.93 11.29
CA LEU A 52 -3.33 -8.32 12.05
C LEU A 52 -3.34 -6.79 11.97
N THR A 53 -3.03 -6.14 13.09
CA THR A 53 -2.70 -4.71 13.10
C THR A 53 -1.25 -4.50 12.67
N GLN A 54 -0.90 -3.26 12.28
CA GLN A 54 0.50 -2.92 11.99
C GLN A 54 1.42 -3.13 13.20
N ASP A 55 0.90 -2.96 14.42
CA ASP A 55 1.67 -3.16 15.65
C ASP A 55 2.05 -4.64 15.83
N ILE A 56 1.10 -5.56 15.59
CA ILE A 56 1.37 -7.00 15.68
C ILE A 56 2.37 -7.45 14.61
N VAL A 57 2.25 -6.93 13.38
CA VAL A 57 3.23 -7.23 12.32
C VAL A 57 4.62 -6.69 12.70
N ALA A 58 4.69 -5.50 13.31
CA ALA A 58 5.95 -4.90 13.75
C ALA A 58 6.64 -5.77 14.81
N GLU A 59 5.88 -6.26 15.80
CA GLU A 59 6.35 -7.20 16.81
C GLU A 59 6.91 -8.48 16.18
N ARG A 60 6.15 -9.11 15.27
CA ARG A 60 6.58 -10.33 14.56
C ARG A 60 7.84 -10.13 13.72
N MET A 61 8.03 -8.94 13.17
CA MET A 61 9.20 -8.61 12.35
C MET A 61 10.37 -8.03 13.16
N GLY A 62 10.22 -7.83 14.47
CA GLY A 62 11.24 -7.19 15.32
C GLY A 62 11.53 -5.75 14.91
N THR A 63 10.51 -4.97 14.58
CA THR A 63 10.65 -3.57 14.12
C THR A 63 9.57 -2.66 14.72
N THR A 64 9.49 -1.41 14.27
CA THR A 64 8.51 -0.43 14.77
C THR A 64 7.27 -0.35 13.88
N LYS A 65 6.12 0.02 14.46
CA LYS A 65 4.90 0.32 13.69
C LYS A 65 5.15 1.31 12.55
N SER A 66 5.96 2.34 12.79
CA SER A 66 6.29 3.34 11.77
C SER A 66 7.08 2.73 10.60
N ALA A 67 7.95 1.75 10.87
CA ALA A 67 8.65 1.01 9.82
C ALA A 67 7.70 0.15 8.99
N ILE A 68 6.74 -0.53 9.64
CA ILE A 68 5.70 -1.30 8.94
C ILE A 68 4.79 -0.38 8.12
N SER A 69 4.39 0.77 8.65
CA SER A 69 3.58 1.75 7.91
C SER A 69 4.31 2.27 6.68
N ARG A 70 5.62 2.55 6.77
CA ARG A 70 6.43 2.94 5.60
C ARG A 70 6.55 1.79 4.60
N LEU A 71 6.78 0.58 5.09
CA LEU A 71 6.86 -0.62 4.27
C LEU A 71 5.55 -0.87 3.49
N GLU A 72 4.40 -0.78 4.14
CA GLU A 72 3.07 -0.94 3.54
C GLU A 72 2.69 0.17 2.56
N SER A 73 3.36 1.33 2.63
CA SER A 73 3.17 2.41 1.64
C SER A 73 3.89 2.15 0.31
N ALA A 74 4.82 1.19 0.28
CA ALA A 74 5.61 0.74 -0.89
C ALA A 74 6.23 1.86 -1.76
N GLY A 75 6.48 3.05 -1.20
CA GLY A 75 6.94 4.19 -2.00
C GLY A 75 8.37 4.03 -2.54
N LYS A 76 8.64 4.60 -3.73
CA LYS A 76 9.95 4.56 -4.42
C LYS A 76 11.17 4.88 -3.54
N LYS A 77 11.04 5.84 -2.61
CA LYS A 77 12.13 6.24 -1.70
C LYS A 77 12.50 5.14 -0.69
N HIS A 78 11.59 4.23 -0.40
CA HIS A 78 11.73 3.17 0.60
C HIS A 78 11.27 1.82 0.03
N ALA A 79 11.65 1.53 -1.23
CA ALA A 79 11.33 0.27 -1.87
C ALA A 79 11.90 -0.90 -1.05
N PRO A 80 11.07 -1.86 -0.64
CA PRO A 80 11.54 -2.97 0.19
C PRO A 80 12.39 -3.94 -0.62
N SER A 81 13.43 -4.48 0.01
CA SER A 81 14.18 -5.60 -0.56
C SER A 81 13.32 -6.87 -0.59
N VAL A 82 13.64 -7.80 -1.49
CA VAL A 82 13.00 -9.13 -1.55
C VAL A 82 13.07 -9.85 -0.18
N ALA A 83 14.21 -9.75 0.52
CA ALA A 83 14.37 -10.31 1.85
C ALA A 83 13.41 -9.68 2.89
N THR A 84 13.11 -8.39 2.76
CA THR A 84 12.13 -7.71 3.61
C THR A 84 10.72 -8.17 3.31
N LEU A 85 10.38 -8.31 2.02
CA LEU A 85 9.09 -8.85 1.59
C LEU A 85 8.89 -10.29 2.07
N GLN A 86 9.93 -11.12 2.05
CA GLN A 86 9.88 -12.49 2.54
C GLN A 86 9.59 -12.54 4.06
N ARG A 87 10.29 -11.73 4.86
CA ARG A 87 10.01 -11.63 6.31
C ARG A 87 8.61 -11.10 6.61
N TYR A 88 8.15 -10.12 5.83
CA TYR A 88 6.78 -9.62 5.97
C TYR A 88 5.76 -10.70 5.65
N ALA A 89 5.95 -11.44 4.56
CA ALA A 89 5.08 -12.55 4.16
C ALA A 89 4.99 -13.59 5.29
N GLN A 90 6.12 -14.00 5.87
CA GLN A 90 6.15 -14.90 7.04
C GLN A 90 5.38 -14.32 8.23
N ALA A 91 5.58 -13.03 8.54
CA ALA A 91 4.89 -12.37 9.65
C ALA A 91 3.36 -12.34 9.48
N VAL A 92 2.85 -12.28 8.25
CA VAL A 92 1.42 -12.32 7.94
C VAL A 92 0.91 -13.73 7.55
N GLY A 93 1.73 -14.76 7.66
CA GLY A 93 1.35 -16.15 7.36
C GLY A 93 1.15 -16.43 5.87
N CYS A 94 1.96 -15.82 5.00
CA CYS A 94 1.94 -16.00 3.55
C CYS A 94 3.33 -16.41 3.03
N ASP A 95 3.35 -16.99 1.84
CA ASP A 95 4.58 -17.20 1.06
C ASP A 95 4.76 -16.10 0.01
N LEU A 96 6.00 -15.64 -0.17
CA LEU A 96 6.35 -14.70 -1.23
C LEU A 96 6.53 -15.45 -2.56
N GLN A 97 5.74 -15.08 -3.56
CA GLN A 97 5.91 -15.56 -4.94
C GLN A 97 6.27 -14.40 -5.86
N VAL A 98 7.35 -14.52 -6.63
CA VAL A 98 7.79 -13.54 -7.63
C VAL A 98 7.60 -14.13 -9.02
N LYS A 99 6.96 -13.37 -9.91
CA LYS A 99 6.70 -13.78 -11.30
C LYS A 99 7.18 -12.68 -12.25
N LEU A 100 7.97 -13.07 -13.25
CA LEU A 100 8.25 -12.22 -14.40
C LEU A 100 7.23 -12.52 -15.48
N VAL A 101 6.70 -11.46 -16.10
CA VAL A 101 5.73 -11.56 -17.19
C VAL A 101 6.30 -10.87 -18.44
N PRO A 102 6.02 -11.38 -19.66
CA PRO A 102 6.43 -10.70 -20.88
C PRO A 102 5.89 -9.27 -20.94
N GLN A 103 6.69 -8.34 -21.46
CA GLN A 103 6.22 -7.00 -21.77
C GLN A 103 5.20 -7.07 -22.92
N LYS A 104 4.12 -6.29 -22.83
CA LYS A 104 3.13 -6.14 -23.89
C LYS A 104 3.55 -5.09 -24.89
#